data_AF-A0A1H8WY68-F1
#
_entry.id   AF-A0A1H8WY68-F1
#
_cell.length_a   1.000
_cell.length_b   1.000
_cell.length_c   1.000
_cell.angle_alpha   90.00
_cell.angle_beta   90.00
_cell.angle_gamma   90.00
#
_symmetry.space_group_name_H-M   'P 1'
#
loop_
_entity.id
_entity.type
_entity.pdbx_description
1 polymer ?
#
loop_
_entity_poly.entity_id
_entity_poly.type
_entity_poly.pdbx_seq_one_letter_code
_entity_poly.pdbx_strand_id
1 'polypeptide(L)'
;MANETGDSVKDRFAQRFGDENDEKAERVKNEQQEKKAEKAKNVKDSKNEKTVNIKSEWTNHSIYLNDELASSLSHNYKRLDLDLDQDYGLSIKKTRHYYPLIVKLGLERLEELESKEVKERIEELEAK
;
A
#
# COMPACT_ATOMS: atom_id res chain seq x y z
N MET A 1 12.72 43.33 33.50
CA MET A 1 12.67 41.95 32.97
C MET A 1 11.90 41.97 31.66
N ALA A 2 12.36 41.17 30.69
CA ALA A 2 11.80 40.87 29.36
C ALA A 2 12.13 41.90 28.25
N ASN A 3 12.61 41.56 27.03
CA ASN A 3 13.24 40.35 26.48
C ASN A 3 13.75 40.75 25.07
N GLU A 4 15.03 41.09 24.90
CA GLU A 4 15.63 41.55 23.62
C GLU A 4 16.24 40.39 22.81
N THR A 5 15.45 39.37 22.46
CA THR A 5 15.98 38.18 21.73
C THR A 5 15.04 37.68 20.63
N GLY A 6 14.17 38.55 20.10
CA GLY A 6 13.22 38.19 19.04
C GLY A 6 13.65 38.56 17.62
N ASP A 7 14.62 39.47 17.47
CA ASP A 7 14.90 40.12 16.17
C ASP A 7 15.99 39.38 15.38
N SER A 8 17.06 38.94 16.05
CA SER A 8 18.19 38.26 15.41
C SER A 8 17.91 36.85 14.86
N VAL A 9 16.79 36.24 15.27
CA VAL A 9 16.36 34.91 14.77
C VAL A 9 15.56 35.04 13.47
N LYS A 10 14.81 36.13 13.29
CA LYS A 10 14.02 36.38 12.08
C LYS A 10 14.89 36.69 10.88
N ASP A 11 15.96 37.47 11.06
CA ASP A 11 16.93 37.76 10.00
C ASP A 11 17.68 36.50 9.53
N ARG A 12 17.99 35.57 10.44
CA ARG A 12 18.63 34.29 10.07
C ARG A 12 17.70 33.35 9.29
N PHE A 13 16.38 33.42 9.52
CA PHE A 13 15.41 32.63 8.78
C PHE A 13 15.12 33.23 7.39
N ALA A 14 15.04 34.56 7.28
CA ALA A 14 14.82 35.24 6.01
C ALA A 14 15.95 34.97 5.00
N GLN A 15 17.22 34.92 5.47
CA GLN A 15 18.37 34.73 4.59
C GLN A 15 18.50 33.32 3.99
N ARG A 16 17.73 32.33 4.47
CA ARG A 16 17.73 30.96 3.92
C ARG A 16 16.55 30.65 3.00
N PHE A 17 15.52 31.50 3.00
CA PHE A 17 14.27 31.26 2.28
C PHE A 17 13.80 32.44 1.40
N GLY A 18 14.57 33.53 1.32
CA GLY A 18 14.24 34.67 0.47
C GLY A 18 15.17 34.77 -0.73
N ASP A 19 14.87 34.03 -1.81
CA ASP A 19 15.11 34.51 -3.18
C ASP A 19 14.17 33.81 -4.18
N GLU A 20 13.53 34.65 -5.00
CA GLU A 20 12.64 34.40 -6.15
C GLU A 20 11.22 33.81 -5.94
N ASN A 21 10.31 34.77 -5.76
CA ASN A 21 8.93 34.76 -6.21
C ASN A 21 8.89 35.10 -7.72
N ASP A 22 8.10 34.40 -8.56
CA ASP A 22 7.15 35.07 -9.47
C ASP A 22 6.13 34.13 -10.14
N GLU A 23 4.89 34.30 -9.70
CA GLU A 23 3.64 34.45 -10.47
C GLU A 23 2.96 33.31 -11.29
N LYS A 24 1.67 33.17 -10.93
CA LYS A 24 0.45 32.88 -11.74
C LYS A 24 -0.02 31.44 -11.97
N ALA A 25 -0.96 31.07 -11.09
CA ALA A 25 -2.36 30.69 -11.38
C ALA A 25 -2.68 30.07 -12.77
N GLU A 26 -3.09 28.80 -12.78
CA GLU A 26 -4.46 28.37 -13.07
C GLU A 26 -4.58 26.83 -13.03
N ARG A 27 -5.62 26.34 -12.33
CA ARG A 27 -6.58 25.30 -12.74
C ARG A 27 -6.10 24.03 -13.48
N VAL A 28 -6.55 22.89 -12.92
CA VAL A 28 -7.15 21.69 -13.58
C VAL A 28 -6.38 20.36 -13.43
N LYS A 29 -7.12 19.37 -12.88
CA LYS A 29 -7.07 17.90 -13.00
C LYS A 29 -5.69 17.22 -13.03
N ASN A 30 -5.43 16.29 -12.10
CA ASN A 30 -5.82 14.87 -12.19
C ASN A 30 -5.53 14.22 -13.57
N GLU A 31 -4.99 13.00 -13.50
CA GLU A 31 -4.79 12.03 -14.59
C GLU A 31 -3.41 12.02 -15.27
N GLN A 32 -2.83 10.81 -15.23
CA GLN A 32 -1.94 10.19 -16.21
C GLN A 32 -0.45 10.55 -16.14
N GLN A 33 0.23 9.92 -15.18
CA GLN A 33 1.65 9.63 -15.28
C GLN A 33 1.86 8.28 -15.99
N GLU A 34 1.68 8.28 -17.31
CA GLU A 34 2.13 7.20 -18.18
C GLU A 34 3.00 7.74 -19.33
N LYS A 35 4.00 6.94 -19.69
CA LYS A 35 4.92 7.03 -20.84
C LYS A 35 6.24 7.75 -20.60
N LYS A 36 7.20 6.99 -20.07
CA LYS A 36 8.59 7.05 -20.57
C LYS A 36 9.14 5.63 -20.72
N ALA A 37 8.92 5.07 -21.91
CA ALA A 37 9.64 3.90 -22.38
C ALA A 37 10.70 4.41 -23.36
N GLU A 38 11.99 4.17 -23.09
CA GLU A 38 12.93 3.68 -24.10
C GLU A 38 14.27 3.21 -23.48
N LYS A 39 14.41 1.88 -23.46
CA LYS A 39 15.59 1.06 -23.76
C LYS A 39 16.97 1.47 -23.22
N ALA A 40 17.48 0.63 -22.31
CA ALA A 40 18.88 0.19 -22.35
C ALA A 40 18.93 -1.33 -22.10
N LYS A 41 19.25 -2.10 -23.14
CA LYS A 41 19.63 -3.51 -23.04
C LYS A 41 21.06 -3.59 -22.52
N ASN A 42 21.30 -4.29 -21.41
CA ASN A 42 22.54 -5.03 -21.22
C ASN A 42 22.24 -6.30 -20.42
N VAL A 43 22.58 -7.43 -21.02
CA VAL A 43 22.35 -8.79 -20.54
C VAL A 43 23.61 -9.24 -19.80
N LYS A 44 23.47 -9.66 -18.54
CA LYS A 44 24.34 -10.69 -17.96
C LYS A 44 23.50 -11.67 -17.13
N ASP A 45 23.44 -12.87 -17.69
CA ASP A 45 22.95 -14.11 -17.14
C ASP A 45 23.48 -14.39 -15.73
N SER A 46 22.58 -14.78 -14.81
CA SER A 46 22.87 -15.68 -13.70
C SER A 46 21.58 -16.17 -13.04
N LYS A 47 21.41 -17.50 -13.07
CA LYS A 47 20.47 -18.32 -12.27
C LYS A 47 18.97 -18.18 -12.58
N ASN A 48 18.56 -19.04 -13.50
CA ASN A 48 17.45 -19.99 -13.41
C ASN A 48 16.63 -19.99 -12.09
N GLU A 49 15.82 -18.96 -11.88
CA GLU A 49 14.54 -19.07 -11.19
C GLU A 49 13.50 -18.60 -12.19
N LYS A 50 12.51 -19.44 -12.49
CA LYS A 50 11.34 -19.04 -13.27
C LYS A 50 10.67 -17.93 -12.47
N THR A 51 11.08 -16.69 -12.69
CA THR A 51 10.45 -15.49 -12.17
C THR A 51 9.13 -15.38 -12.91
N VAL A 52 8.16 -16.18 -12.46
CA VAL A 52 6.78 -16.12 -12.92
C VAL A 52 6.38 -14.66 -12.81
N ASN A 53 6.13 -14.06 -13.97
CA ASN A 53 5.67 -12.70 -14.03
C ASN A 53 4.23 -12.71 -13.56
N ILE A 54 4.05 -12.62 -12.24
CA ILE A 54 2.75 -12.70 -11.57
C ILE A 54 1.73 -11.73 -12.17
N LYS A 55 2.19 -10.59 -12.69
CA LYS A 55 1.31 -9.62 -13.37
C LYS A 55 0.75 -10.11 -14.71
N SER A 56 1.45 -10.98 -15.43
CA SER A 56 0.96 -11.54 -16.69
C SER A 56 0.19 -12.85 -16.54
N GLU A 57 0.35 -13.54 -15.40
CA GLU A 57 -0.28 -14.85 -15.18
C GLU A 57 -1.48 -14.82 -14.23
N TRP A 58 -1.62 -13.81 -13.36
CA TRP A 58 -2.70 -13.77 -12.38
C TRP A 58 -3.81 -12.79 -12.76
N THR A 59 -5.06 -13.24 -12.64
CA THR A 59 -6.24 -12.41 -12.86
C THR A 59 -6.43 -11.42 -11.71
N ASN A 60 -6.43 -10.11 -12.01
CA ASN A 60 -6.73 -9.09 -11.02
C ASN A 60 -8.21 -9.20 -10.58
N HIS A 61 -8.45 -9.24 -9.28
CA HIS A 61 -9.77 -9.14 -8.68
C HIS A 61 -9.78 -7.94 -7.73
N SER A 62 -10.83 -7.13 -7.83
CA SER A 62 -11.08 -5.98 -6.95
C SER A 62 -12.33 -6.27 -6.12
N ILE A 63 -12.25 -6.04 -4.81
CA ILE A 63 -13.30 -6.36 -3.84
C ILE A 63 -13.55 -5.11 -3.00
N TYR A 64 -14.81 -4.83 -2.69
CA TYR A 64 -15.20 -3.78 -1.75
C TYR A 64 -15.26 -4.34 -0.33
N LEU A 65 -14.68 -3.60 0.61
CA LEU A 65 -14.68 -3.93 2.03
C LEU A 65 -15.24 -2.73 2.78
N ASN A 66 -15.99 -2.98 3.86
CA ASN A 66 -16.33 -1.91 4.79
C ASN A 66 -15.07 -1.40 5.51
N ASP A 67 -15.15 -0.21 6.09
CA ASP A 67 -13.99 0.46 6.69
C ASP A 67 -13.37 -0.36 7.83
N GLU A 68 -14.22 -1.05 8.61
CA GLU A 68 -13.77 -1.90 9.70
C GLU A 68 -12.94 -3.10 9.22
N LEU A 69 -13.42 -3.82 8.20
CA LEU A 69 -12.69 -4.96 7.61
C LEU A 69 -11.44 -4.46 6.90
N ALA A 70 -11.49 -3.35 6.16
CA ALA A 70 -10.33 -2.78 5.48
C ALA A 70 -9.23 -2.37 6.49
N SER A 71 -9.62 -1.77 7.62
CA SER A 71 -8.73 -1.41 8.71
C SER A 71 -8.13 -2.65 9.37
N SER A 72 -8.98 -3.64 9.71
CA SER A 72 -8.57 -4.91 10.31
C SER A 72 -7.59 -5.66 9.42
N LEU A 73 -7.84 -5.70 8.11
CA LEU A 73 -6.99 -6.31 7.11
C LEU A 73 -5.61 -5.64 7.04
N SER A 74 -5.58 -4.32 7.11
CA SER A 74 -4.34 -3.53 7.10
C SER A 74 -3.53 -3.68 8.40
N HIS A 75 -4.20 -3.78 9.54
CA HIS A 75 -3.56 -3.98 10.84
C HIS A 75 -2.95 -5.38 10.95
N ASN A 76 -3.71 -6.42 10.58
CA ASN A 76 -3.23 -7.80 10.58
C ASN A 76 -2.04 -8.00 9.64
N TYR A 77 -1.99 -7.31 8.50
CA TYR A 77 -0.82 -7.35 7.62
C TYR A 77 0.44 -6.87 8.34
N LYS A 78 0.39 -5.70 8.99
CA LYS A 78 1.57 -5.13 9.68
C LYS A 78 2.05 -6.03 10.80
N ARG A 79 1.11 -6.62 11.54
CA ARG A 79 1.42 -7.58 12.59
C ARG A 79 2.11 -8.81 12.03
N LEU A 80 1.52 -9.44 11.02
CA LEU A 80 2.04 -10.67 10.43
C LEU A 80 3.40 -10.45 9.73
N ASP A 81 3.58 -9.30 9.06
CA ASP A 81 4.87 -8.93 8.46
C ASP A 81 5.96 -8.75 9.52
N LEU A 82 5.63 -8.13 10.66
CA LEU A 82 6.56 -7.99 11.79
C LEU A 82 6.89 -9.35 12.41
N ASP A 83 5.89 -10.19 12.66
CA ASP A 83 6.09 -11.53 13.24
C ASP A 83 7.00 -12.38 12.33
N LEU A 84 6.77 -12.36 11.02
CA LEU A 84 7.58 -13.11 10.04
C LEU A 84 9.00 -12.54 9.88
N ASP A 85 9.17 -11.23 9.98
CA ASP A 85 10.50 -10.60 9.93
C ASP A 85 11.31 -10.95 11.19
N GLN A 86 10.68 -10.94 12.37
CA GLN A 86 11.34 -11.29 13.63
C GLN A 86 11.72 -12.78 13.70
N ASP A 87 10.81 -13.67 13.34
CA ASP A 87 11.01 -15.11 13.51
C ASP A 87 11.85 -15.72 12.37
N TYR A 88 11.70 -15.20 11.15
CA TYR A 88 12.25 -15.81 9.93
C TYR A 88 13.04 -14.85 9.03
N GLY A 89 13.11 -13.55 9.36
CA GLY A 89 13.72 -12.54 8.49
C GLY A 89 13.00 -12.38 7.15
N LEU A 90 11.70 -12.72 7.09
CA LEU A 90 10.92 -12.77 5.86
C LEU A 90 9.95 -11.59 5.76
N SER A 91 10.24 -10.66 4.86
CA SER A 91 9.29 -9.58 4.52
C SER A 91 8.29 -10.02 3.47
N ILE A 92 6.99 -9.80 3.74
CA ILE A 92 5.90 -10.18 2.85
C ILE A 92 5.28 -8.96 2.15
N LYS A 93 4.90 -9.13 0.88
CA LYS A 93 4.19 -8.10 0.09
C LYS A 93 2.68 -8.32 0.09
N LYS A 94 1.92 -7.23 0.26
CA LYS A 94 0.44 -7.23 0.29
C LYS A 94 -0.19 -7.97 -0.90
N THR A 95 0.14 -7.55 -2.13
CA THR A 95 -0.51 -8.04 -3.36
C THR A 95 0.00 -9.39 -3.84
N ARG A 96 1.20 -9.80 -3.42
CA ARG A 96 1.83 -11.05 -3.88
C ARG A 96 1.66 -12.20 -2.88
N HIS A 97 1.62 -11.91 -1.59
CA HIS A 97 1.62 -12.93 -0.54
C HIS A 97 0.38 -12.84 0.34
N TYR A 98 0.14 -11.67 0.94
CA TYR A 98 -0.88 -11.53 1.98
C TYR A 98 -2.32 -11.71 1.48
N TYR A 99 -2.76 -10.96 0.46
CA TYR A 99 -4.13 -11.10 -0.04
C TYR A 99 -4.42 -12.46 -0.65
N PRO A 100 -3.55 -13.05 -1.49
CA PRO A 100 -3.74 -14.41 -1.98
C PRO A 100 -3.84 -15.44 -0.85
N LEU A 101 -3.05 -15.30 0.22
CA LEU A 101 -3.09 -16.21 1.37
C LEU A 101 -4.44 -16.13 2.09
N ILE A 102 -4.96 -14.92 2.31
CA ILE A 102 -6.26 -14.73 2.97
C ILE A 102 -7.39 -15.30 2.12
N VAL A 103 -7.37 -15.08 0.80
CA VAL A 103 -8.37 -15.66 -0.10
C VAL A 103 -8.31 -17.18 -0.03
N LYS A 104 -7.11 -17.78 -0.07
CA LYS A 104 -6.96 -19.24 0.04
C LYS A 104 -7.52 -19.78 1.36
N LEU A 105 -7.09 -19.22 2.49
CA LEU A 105 -7.55 -19.63 3.82
C LEU A 105 -9.06 -19.37 4.01
N GLY A 106 -9.58 -18.30 3.42
CA GLY A 106 -11.00 -17.98 3.44
C GLY A 106 -11.85 -18.98 2.65
N LEU A 107 -11.36 -19.44 1.49
CA LEU A 107 -12.02 -20.48 0.71
C LEU A 107 -12.01 -21.82 1.43
N GLU A 108 -10.86 -22.22 2.00
CA GLU A 108 -10.75 -23.43 2.83
C GLU A 108 -11.76 -23.41 3.98
N ARG A 109 -11.90 -22.26 4.66
CA ARG A 109 -12.92 -22.10 5.72
C ARG A 109 -14.34 -22.08 5.21
N LEU A 110 -14.59 -21.59 4.01
CA LEU A 110 -15.92 -21.56 3.43
C LEU A 110 -16.40 -22.97 3.04
N GLU A 111 -15.48 -23.84 2.60
CA GLU A 111 -15.77 -25.24 2.29
C GLU A 111 -16.18 -26.07 3.51
N GLU A 112 -15.73 -25.66 4.71
CA GLU A 112 -16.06 -26.31 5.98
C GLU A 112 -17.44 -25.89 6.53
N LEU A 113 -18.02 -24.79 6.05
CA LEU A 113 -19.27 -24.23 6.58
C LEU A 113 -20.50 -24.80 5.85
N GLU A 114 -21.56 -25.04 6.62
CA GLU A 114 -22.85 -25.41 6.03
C GLU A 114 -23.56 -24.18 5.42
N SER A 115 -24.42 -24.42 4.43
CA SER A 115 -25.17 -23.37 3.72
C SER A 115 -25.95 -22.44 4.66
N LYS A 116 -26.41 -22.96 5.80
CA LYS A 116 -27.13 -22.16 6.81
C LYS A 116 -26.19 -21.17 7.52
N GLU A 117 -25.01 -21.62 7.92
CA GLU A 117 -24.01 -20.79 8.61
C GLU A 117 -23.45 -19.71 7.67
N VAL A 118 -23.27 -20.04 6.39
CA VAL A 118 -22.88 -19.07 5.36
C VAL A 118 -23.94 -17.98 5.23
N LYS A 119 -25.22 -18.33 5.22
CA LYS A 119 -26.32 -17.36 5.17
C LYS A 119 -26.31 -16.42 6.37
N GLU A 120 -26.16 -16.96 7.58
CA GLU A 120 -26.10 -16.16 8.82
C GLU A 120 -24.92 -15.16 8.79
N ARG A 121 -23.74 -15.59 8.32
CA ARG A 121 -22.55 -14.72 8.15
C ARG A 121 -22.76 -13.60 7.13
N ILE A 122 -23.49 -13.87 6.04
CA ILE A 122 -23.81 -12.83 5.04
C ILE A 122 -24.74 -11.78 5.65
N GLU A 123 -25.76 -12.21 6.39
CA GLU A 123 -26.68 -11.30 7.07
C GLU A 123 -25.94 -10.42 8.09
N GLU A 124 -24.98 -10.97 8.83
CA GLU A 124 -24.12 -10.21 9.75
C GLU A 124 -23.25 -9.15 9.05
N LEU A 125 -22.78 -9.43 7.83
CA LEU A 125 -21.99 -8.48 7.04
C LEU A 125 -22.84 -7.34 6.49
N GLU A 126 -24.09 -7.62 6.14
CA GLU A 126 -25.05 -6.63 5.58
C GLU A 126 -25.82 -5.87 6.67
N ALA A 127 -25.90 -6.39 7.89
CA ALA A 127 -26.65 -5.79 9.00
C ALA A 127 -25.98 -4.53 9.61
N LYS A 128 -24.95 -3.97 8.96
CA LYS A 128 -24.24 -2.76 9.41
C LYS A 128 -24.52 -1.54 8.54
#